data_AF-A0A2V9UBF5-F1
#
_entry.id   AF-A0A2V9UBF5-F1
#
_cell.length_a   1.000
_cell.length_b   1.000
_cell.length_c   1.000
_cell.angle_alpha   90.00
_cell.angle_beta   90.00
_cell.angle_gamma   90.00
#
_symmetry.space_group_name_H-M   'P 1'
#
loop_
_entity.id
_entity.type
_entity.pdbx_description
1 polymer ?
#
loop_
_entity_poly.entity_id
_entity_poly.type
_entity_poly.pdbx_seq_one_letter_code
_entity_poly.pdbx_strand_id
1 'polypeptide(L)' 'SLAGEHVTITHLAEDSPSNVNAAGQSDILVSMVPDANAANGVWLWAAADNLRIAAATAVECAEAMSASRPTGKIQ' A
#
# COMPACT_ATOMS: atom_id res chain seq x y z
N SER A 1 3.24 7.19 -11.56
CA SER A 1 1.91 7.44 -10.94
C SER A 1 2.02 7.02 -9.48
N LEU A 2 1.38 7.73 -8.53
CA LEU A 2 1.34 7.31 -7.12
C LEU A 2 0.41 6.11 -6.91
N ALA A 3 -0.60 5.95 -7.77
CA ALA A 3 -1.40 4.74 -7.81
C ALA A 3 -0.56 3.55 -8.26
N GLY A 4 -0.81 2.40 -7.62
CA GLY A 4 -0.12 1.14 -7.87
C GLY A 4 -1.01 -0.04 -7.48
N GLU A 5 -0.49 -1.26 -7.58
CA GLU A 5 -1.27 -2.50 -7.36
C GLU A 5 -1.97 -2.55 -5.99
N HIS A 6 -1.34 -2.00 -4.95
CA HIS A 6 -1.88 -1.95 -3.58
C HIS A 6 -2.13 -0.53 -3.08
N VAL A 7 -2.20 0.47 -3.98
CA VAL A 7 -2.37 1.89 -3.59
C VAL A 7 -3.54 2.49 -4.34
N THR A 8 -4.61 2.79 -3.59
CA THR A 8 -5.83 3.41 -4.10
C THR A 8 -5.88 4.88 -3.70
N ILE A 9 -6.00 5.76 -4.70
CA ILE A 9 -6.13 7.21 -4.47
C ILE A 9 -7.60 7.58 -4.28
N THR A 10 -7.93 8.22 -3.16
CA THR A 10 -9.27 8.78 -2.91
C THR A 10 -9.30 10.26 -3.26
N HIS A 11 -10.36 10.69 -3.94
CA HIS A 11 -10.45 12.02 -4.56
C HIS A 11 -11.44 12.97 -3.88
N LEU A 12 -12.26 12.48 -2.93
CA LEU A 12 -13.28 13.27 -2.23
C LEU A 12 -12.93 13.37 -0.74
N ALA A 13 -13.18 14.54 -0.14
CA ALA A 13 -12.89 14.77 1.28
C ALA A 13 -13.71 13.86 2.21
N GLU A 14 -14.94 13.49 1.81
CA GLU A 14 -15.79 12.53 2.52
C GLU A 14 -15.27 11.08 2.40
N ASP A 15 -14.42 10.80 1.41
CA ASP A 15 -13.70 9.54 1.22
C ASP A 15 -12.24 9.62 1.73
N SER A 16 -11.96 10.53 2.67
CA SER A 16 -10.62 10.62 3.25
C SER A 16 -10.27 9.30 3.96
N PRO A 17 -9.04 8.78 3.77
CA PRO A 17 -8.60 7.57 4.44
C PRO A 17 -8.79 7.67 5.96
N SER A 18 -9.30 6.61 6.58
CA SER A 18 -9.45 6.51 8.03
C SER A 18 -9.13 5.10 8.47
N ASN A 19 -8.73 4.91 9.72
CA ASN A 19 -8.47 3.57 10.24
C ASN A 19 -9.72 2.67 10.17
N VAL A 20 -10.91 3.27 10.25
CA VAL A 20 -12.19 2.54 10.18
C VAL A 20 -12.45 2.02 8.78
N ASN A 21 -12.26 2.84 7.73
CA ASN A 21 -12.51 2.40 6.35
C ASN A 21 -11.36 1.56 5.78
N ALA A 22 -10.15 1.70 6.32
CA ALA A 22 -9.00 0.89 5.92
C ALA A 22 -8.98 -0.51 6.56
N ALA A 23 -9.62 -0.70 7.71
CA ALA A 23 -9.64 -1.99 8.40
C ALA A 23 -10.22 -3.09 7.50
N GLY A 24 -9.52 -4.22 7.40
CA GLY A 24 -9.89 -5.36 6.58
C GLY A 24 -9.57 -5.23 5.08
N GLN A 25 -9.19 -4.05 4.60
CA GLN A 25 -8.79 -3.83 3.21
C GLN A 25 -7.37 -4.35 2.96
N SER A 26 -7.10 -4.75 1.72
CA SER A 26 -5.75 -5.15 1.30
C SER A 26 -4.95 -3.98 0.71
N ASP A 27 -5.63 -2.92 0.29
CA ASP A 27 -5.01 -1.74 -0.31
C ASP A 27 -4.73 -0.65 0.73
N ILE A 28 -3.68 0.14 0.45
CA ILE A 28 -3.41 1.40 1.12
C ILE A 28 -4.31 2.47 0.49
N LEU A 29 -5.13 3.11 1.32
CA LEU A 29 -5.96 4.24 0.91
C LEU A 29 -5.15 5.52 1.08
N VAL A 30 -5.06 6.35 0.04
CA VAL A 30 -4.29 7.59 0.05
C VAL A 30 -5.13 8.74 -0.50
N SER A 31 -5.20 9.86 0.22
CA SER A 31 -5.67 11.13 -0.35
C SER A 31 -4.51 12.11 -0.51
N MET A 32 -4.64 12.98 -1.49
CA MET A 32 -3.64 14.00 -1.80
C MET A 32 -4.33 15.36 -1.96
N VAL A 33 -3.83 16.37 -1.26
CA VAL A 33 -4.35 17.73 -1.30
C VAL A 33 -3.20 18.70 -1.58
N PRO A 34 -3.33 19.65 -2.51
CA PRO A 34 -2.30 20.68 -2.73
C PRO A 34 -2.00 21.48 -1.46
N ASP A 35 -0.73 21.79 -1.20
CA ASP A 35 -0.35 22.68 -0.10
C ASP A 35 -0.56 24.15 -0.52
N ALA A 36 -1.42 24.86 0.20
CA ALA A 36 -1.70 26.28 -0.07
C ALA A 36 -0.47 27.18 0.10
N ASN A 37 0.55 26.75 0.85
CA ASN A 37 1.75 27.55 1.13
C ASN A 37 2.95 27.19 0.22
N ALA A 38 2.84 26.15 -0.59
CA ALA A 38 3.92 25.66 -1.44
C ALA A 38 3.38 25.29 -2.82
N ALA A 39 3.77 26.05 -3.86
CA ALA A 39 3.27 25.88 -5.22
C ALA A 39 3.45 24.46 -5.81
N ASN A 40 4.47 23.73 -5.33
CA ASN A 40 4.75 22.34 -5.69
C ASN A 40 4.62 21.39 -4.49
N GLY A 41 4.02 21.83 -3.39
CA GLY A 41 3.80 21.05 -2.19
C GLY A 41 2.46 20.31 -2.25
N VAL A 42 2.44 19.11 -1.68
CA VAL A 42 1.22 18.31 -1.51
C VAL A 42 1.21 17.71 -0.12
N TRP A 43 0.04 17.69 0.50
CA TRP A 43 -0.24 16.92 1.70
C TRP A 43 -0.73 15.55 1.30
N LEU A 44 -0.13 14.52 1.88
CA LEU A 44 -0.56 13.14 1.77
C LEU A 44 -1.17 12.70 3.08
N TRP A 45 -2.31 12.03 2.99
CA TRP A 45 -2.92 11.35 4.11
C TRP A 45 -3.21 9.91 3.70
N ALA A 46 -2.85 8.95 4.55
CA ALA A 46 -2.99 7.55 4.23
C ALA A 46 -3.44 6.74 5.44
N ALA A 47 -4.24 5.71 5.18
CA ALA A 47 -4.65 4.71 6.15
C ALA A 47 -4.60 3.31 5.53
N ALA A 48 -4.25 2.32 6.34
CA ALA A 48 -4.16 0.93 5.92
C ALA A 48 -4.41 -0.02 7.10
N ASP A 49 -4.85 -1.25 6.80
CA ASP A 49 -4.84 -2.34 7.76
C ASP A 49 -3.41 -2.90 7.90
N ASN A 50 -2.81 -2.65 9.05
CA ASN A 50 -1.44 -3.05 9.34
C ASN A 50 -1.24 -4.57 9.39
N LEU A 51 -2.26 -5.34 9.80
CA LEU A 51 -2.16 -6.79 9.84
C LEU A 51 -2.26 -7.39 8.44
N ARG A 52 -3.14 -6.86 7.60
CA ARG A 52 -3.27 -7.27 6.20
C ARG A 52 -1.99 -7.00 5.41
N ILE A 53 -1.42 -5.80 5.52
CA ILE A 53 -0.16 -5.47 4.83
C ILE A 53 0.97 -6.38 5.29
N ALA A 54 1.10 -6.60 6.60
CA ALA A 54 2.15 -7.47 7.13
C ALA A 54 2.00 -8.92 6.63
N ALA A 55 0.78 -9.44 6.62
CA ALA A 55 0.49 -10.78 6.11
C ALA A 55 0.77 -10.90 4.62
N ALA A 56 0.31 -9.95 3.80
CA ALA A 56 0.53 -9.94 2.35
C ALA A 56 2.03 -9.89 2.02
N THR A 57 2.75 -8.97 2.65
CA THR A 57 4.21 -8.85 2.49
C THR A 57 4.92 -10.15 2.86
N ALA A 58 4.51 -10.82 3.94
CA ALA A 58 5.10 -12.09 4.36
C ALA A 58 4.86 -13.22 3.35
N VAL A 59 3.66 -13.28 2.77
CA VAL A 59 3.32 -14.25 1.72
C VAL A 59 4.14 -13.99 0.46
N GLU A 60 4.19 -12.75 -0.03
CA GLU A 60 4.98 -12.36 -1.20
C GLU A 60 6.47 -12.71 -1.01
N CYS A 61 7.03 -12.45 0.18
CA CYS A 61 8.39 -12.84 0.51
C CYS A 61 8.58 -14.37 0.44
N ALA A 62 7.64 -15.14 1.01
CA ALA A 62 7.73 -16.59 1.00
C ALA A 62 7.61 -17.18 -0.41
N GLU A 63 6.73 -16.62 -1.24
CA GLU A 63 6.57 -16.99 -2.64
C GLU A 63 7.82 -16.68 -3.47
N ALA A 64 8.41 -15.49 -3.29
CA ALA A 64 9.67 -15.12 -3.92
C ALA A 64 10.81 -16.06 -3.53
N MET A 65 10.92 -16.43 -2.24
CA MET A 65 11.90 -17.40 -1.77
C MET A 65 11.67 -18.79 -2.37
N SER A 66 10.42 -19.24 -2.43
CA SER A 66 10.05 -20.53 -3.02
C SER A 66 10.42 -20.60 -4.51
N ALA A 67 10.11 -19.53 -5.27
CA ALA A 67 10.46 -19.42 -6.68
C ALA A 67 11.99 -19.38 -6.91
N SER A 68 12.76 -18.82 -5.98
CA SER A 68 14.23 -18.76 -6.04
C SER A 68 14.95 -20.06 -5.64
N ARG A 69 14.21 -21.08 -5.18
CA ARG A 69 14.81 -22.29 -4.64
C ARG A 69 15.62 -23.05 -5.71
N PRO A 70 16.92 -23.32 -5.48
CA PRO A 70 17.73 -24.09 -6.43
C PRO A 70 17.20 -25.52 -6.58
N THR A 71 16.92 -25.94 -7.81
CA THR A 71 16.43 -27.29 -8.14
C THR A 71 17.54 -28.25 -8.57
N GLY A 72 18.80 -27.83 -8.52
CA GLY A 72 19.96 -28.63 -8.92
C GLY A 72 20.30 -29.73 -7.91
N LYS A 73 20.58 -30.95 -8.40
CA LYS A 73 21.25 -31.98 -7.61
C LYS A 73 22.66 -31.48 -7.30
N ILE A 74 23.02 -31.42 -6.02
CA ILE A 74 24.40 -31.20 -5.59
C ILE A 74 25.23 -32.34 -6.20
N GLN A 75 26.18 -32.00 -7.06
CA GLN A 75 27.02 -32.93 -7.79
C GLN A 75 28.31 -33.22 -7.02
#